data_AF-A0A165ZPM0-F1
#
_entry.id   AF-A0A165ZPM0-F1
#
_cell.length_a   1.000
_cell.length_b   1.000
_cell.length_c   1.000
_cell.angle_alpha   90.00
_cell.angle_beta   90.00
_cell.angle_gamma   90.00
#
_symmetry.space_group_name_H-M   'P 1'
#
loop_
_entity.id
_entity.type
_entity.pdbx_description
1 polymer ?
#
loop_
_entity_poly.entity_id
_entity_poly.type
_entity_poly.pdbx_seq_one_letter_code
_entity_poly.pdbx_strand_id
1 'polypeptide(L)'
;MGKIEKQNILDIFDKYDKNDITIATLGSHTSLHILRGAKEEGFNTAIVCENGRDVPYRRFDVADEYIMVDKFKDIVNDDVQEKLRDMNSIVIPHGSFVAYAGLDRVEDDFNVPMFGNRDILRWEAERDLERQLLKENDIRIPYKYENPSDIDRAVMVKFPGARGGRGYFVASSPEEFDSKIQSMKNRNWIEDEDVAKAHIEEYVSGCNYCIHYFYSALNNEVELMGIDSRYESSIDGIVRMPAKDQLEVDLSPSYVITGNHPVVMRESLLPQVFDIGDKLVKSAAKLVSPGMNGPFCMQTLVNDDLEIIVFEISARTDGGTNTFMNGSSYSYLKYGEPMSMGRRIAREIKTALDEDKIEKIIT
;
A
#
# COMPACT_ATOMS: atom_id res chain seq x y z
N MET A 1 -18.06 -6.09 5.36
CA MET A 1 -17.91 -4.98 6.30
C MET A 1 -17.61 -5.58 7.65
N GLY A 2 -16.63 -5.00 8.34
CA GLY A 2 -16.21 -5.45 9.67
C GLY A 2 -17.29 -5.25 10.73
N LYS A 3 -17.05 -5.78 11.93
CA LYS A 3 -17.93 -5.59 13.09
C LYS A 3 -17.76 -4.24 13.78
N ILE A 4 -16.66 -3.52 13.54
CA ILE A 4 -16.42 -2.23 14.17
C ILE A 4 -17.22 -1.14 13.46
N GLU A 5 -18.24 -0.64 14.15
CA GLU A 5 -19.05 0.47 13.67
C GLU A 5 -18.33 1.79 13.87
N LYS A 6 -18.44 2.69 12.88
CA LYS A 6 -17.86 4.03 12.93
C LYS A 6 -18.25 4.79 14.21
N GLN A 7 -19.50 4.66 14.66
CA GLN A 7 -19.97 5.35 15.86
C GLN A 7 -19.20 4.93 17.11
N ASN A 8 -18.82 3.64 17.25
CA ASN A 8 -18.02 3.18 18.38
C ASN A 8 -16.64 3.85 18.42
N ILE A 9 -16.05 4.08 17.25
CA ILE A 9 -14.76 4.78 17.13
C ILE A 9 -14.89 6.26 17.44
N LEU A 10 -15.98 6.91 17.00
CA LEU A 10 -16.26 8.30 17.37
C LEU A 10 -16.50 8.46 18.87
N ASP A 11 -17.24 7.54 19.51
CA ASP A 11 -17.48 7.54 20.95
C ASP A 11 -16.20 7.33 21.78
N ILE A 12 -15.20 6.64 21.21
CA ILE A 12 -13.86 6.52 21.80
C ILE A 12 -13.11 7.84 21.63
N PHE A 13 -13.10 8.39 20.42
CA PHE A 13 -12.40 9.64 20.11
C PHE A 13 -12.96 10.84 20.89
N ASP A 14 -14.26 10.89 21.14
CA ASP A 14 -14.91 11.95 21.94
C ASP A 14 -14.41 12.02 23.39
N LYS A 15 -13.79 10.94 23.89
CA LYS A 15 -13.18 10.89 25.22
C LYS A 15 -11.72 11.33 25.23
N TYR A 16 -11.10 11.52 24.06
CA TYR A 16 -9.71 11.94 23.96
C TYR A 16 -9.54 13.41 24.34
N ASP A 17 -8.38 13.74 24.90
CA ASP A 17 -7.96 15.15 24.96
C ASP A 17 -7.53 15.60 23.56
N LYS A 18 -8.41 16.38 22.90
CA LYS A 18 -8.18 16.90 21.55
C LYS A 18 -6.95 17.82 21.45
N ASN A 19 -6.41 18.32 22.56
CA ASN A 19 -5.20 19.14 22.58
C ASN A 19 -3.90 18.31 22.70
N ASP A 20 -4.03 17.01 22.96
CA ASP A 20 -2.91 16.10 23.22
C ASP A 20 -3.03 14.82 22.38
N ILE A 21 -3.40 14.98 21.11
CA ILE A 21 -3.50 13.88 20.14
C ILE A 21 -2.11 13.35 19.80
N THR A 22 -1.99 12.03 19.81
CA THR A 22 -0.78 11.31 19.39
C THR A 22 -1.01 10.66 18.03
N ILE A 23 -0.03 10.74 17.11
CA ILE A 23 -0.04 9.93 15.89
C ILE A 23 0.75 8.65 16.16
N ALA A 24 0.08 7.50 16.01
CA ALA A 24 0.66 6.20 16.28
C ALA A 24 0.72 5.33 15.01
N THR A 25 1.69 4.42 14.95
CA THR A 25 1.72 3.40 13.90
C THR A 25 2.56 2.18 14.31
N LEU A 26 2.49 1.10 13.52
CA LEU A 26 3.33 -0.07 13.72
C LEU A 26 4.76 0.22 13.22
N GLY A 27 5.78 -0.28 13.92
CA GLY A 27 7.18 -0.09 13.57
C GLY A 27 7.66 -0.88 12.34
N SER A 28 7.10 -0.62 11.15
CA SER A 28 7.55 -1.19 9.87
C SER A 28 7.14 -0.33 8.66
N HIS A 29 7.51 -0.75 7.45
CA HIS A 29 7.01 -0.26 6.15
C HIS A 29 7.31 1.23 5.84
N THR A 30 6.48 2.14 6.35
CA THR A 30 6.50 3.59 6.06
C THR A 30 6.48 4.43 7.35
N SER A 31 6.60 3.78 8.51
CA SER A 31 6.50 4.41 9.82
C SER A 31 7.50 5.55 10.06
N LEU A 32 8.71 5.47 9.48
CA LEU A 32 9.74 6.52 9.66
C LEU A 32 9.23 7.91 9.27
N HIS A 33 8.66 8.06 8.06
CA HIS A 33 8.19 9.36 7.62
C HIS A 33 6.77 9.69 8.11
N ILE A 34 5.97 8.69 8.49
CA ILE A 34 4.70 8.90 9.21
C ILE A 34 4.99 9.63 10.52
N LEU A 35 5.89 9.08 11.33
CA LEU A 35 6.22 9.63 12.64
C LEU A 35 7.02 10.93 12.52
N ARG A 36 7.99 11.00 11.60
CA ARG A 36 8.72 12.26 11.33
C ARG A 36 7.77 13.38 10.88
N GLY A 37 6.84 13.08 9.98
CA GLY A 37 5.85 14.04 9.50
C GLY A 37 4.89 14.49 10.59
N ALA A 38 4.49 13.59 11.49
CA ALA A 38 3.69 13.92 12.66
C ALA A 38 4.40 14.92 13.60
N LYS A 39 5.68 14.67 13.92
CA LYS A 39 6.49 15.63 14.70
C LYS A 39 6.59 17.00 14.03
N GLU A 40 6.77 17.03 12.71
CA GLU A 40 6.86 18.28 11.94
C GLU A 40 5.55 19.09 11.93
N GLU A 41 4.40 18.43 12.11
CA GLU A 41 3.10 19.09 12.27
C GLU A 41 2.74 19.39 13.74
N GLY A 42 3.58 18.96 14.69
CA GLY A 42 3.48 19.27 16.12
C GLY A 42 2.76 18.23 16.98
N PHE A 43 2.55 17.02 16.48
CA PHE A 43 1.95 15.91 17.24
C PHE A 43 2.99 15.18 18.09
N ASN A 44 2.54 14.63 19.21
CA ASN A 44 3.24 13.53 19.87
C ASN A 44 3.22 12.30 18.96
N THR A 45 4.22 11.43 19.12
CA THR A 45 4.36 10.25 18.28
C THR A 45 4.57 8.97 19.08
N ALA A 46 3.83 7.93 18.74
CA ALA A 46 3.97 6.61 19.37
C ALA A 46 4.24 5.53 18.32
N ILE A 47 5.02 4.52 18.71
CA ILE A 47 5.30 3.38 17.84
C ILE A 47 5.08 2.05 18.55
N VAL A 48 4.33 1.15 17.92
CA VAL A 48 4.20 -0.25 18.37
C VAL A 48 5.31 -1.06 17.70
N CYS A 49 6.28 -1.52 18.49
CA CYS A 49 7.49 -2.15 17.97
C CYS A 49 7.71 -3.56 18.52
N GLU A 50 8.07 -4.50 17.65
CA GLU A 50 8.47 -5.84 18.05
C GLU A 50 9.84 -5.81 18.72
N ASN A 51 10.01 -6.58 19.79
CA ASN A 51 11.27 -6.67 20.53
C ASN A 51 12.47 -6.95 19.60
N GLY A 52 13.47 -6.08 19.63
CA GLY A 52 14.69 -6.17 18.82
C GLY A 52 14.61 -5.50 17.44
N ARG A 53 13.45 -4.91 17.06
CA ARG A 53 13.27 -4.19 15.79
C ARG A 53 13.18 -2.68 15.94
N ASP A 54 13.45 -2.16 17.13
CA ASP A 54 13.28 -0.76 17.55
C ASP A 54 14.48 0.14 17.19
N VAL A 55 15.63 -0.44 16.87
CA VAL A 55 16.89 0.29 16.59
C VAL A 55 16.73 1.43 15.58
N PRO A 56 16.06 1.27 14.42
CA PRO A 56 15.94 2.36 13.45
C PRO A 56 15.20 3.57 14.03
N TYR A 57 14.09 3.33 14.74
CA TYR A 57 13.25 4.39 15.29
C TYR A 57 13.95 5.17 16.38
N ARG A 58 14.73 4.48 17.23
CA ARG A 58 15.55 5.13 18.26
C ARG A 58 16.69 5.95 17.67
N ARG A 59 17.36 5.43 16.62
CA ARG A 59 18.51 6.13 16.01
C ARG A 59 18.09 7.33 15.17
N PHE A 60 16.92 7.27 14.54
CA PHE A 60 16.36 8.41 13.81
C PHE A 60 15.53 9.35 14.68
N ASP A 61 15.29 8.99 15.95
CA ASP A 61 14.58 9.80 16.94
C ASP A 61 13.19 10.27 16.47
N VAL A 62 12.48 9.37 15.78
CA VAL A 62 11.19 9.70 15.15
C VAL A 62 9.98 9.44 16.04
N ALA A 63 10.12 8.67 17.12
CA ALA A 63 9.03 8.34 18.05
C ALA A 63 9.32 8.87 19.45
N ASP A 64 8.30 9.42 20.12
CA ASP A 64 8.37 9.86 21.52
C ASP A 64 8.09 8.70 22.47
N GLU A 65 7.08 7.89 22.15
CA GLU A 65 6.63 6.75 22.96
C GLU A 65 6.80 5.41 22.23
N TYR A 66 7.16 4.37 22.99
CA TYR A 66 7.42 3.02 22.47
C TYR A 66 6.55 1.98 23.19
N ILE A 67 5.60 1.39 22.47
CA ILE A 67 4.86 0.22 22.93
C ILE A 67 5.56 -1.03 22.41
N MET A 68 6.30 -1.71 23.28
CA MET A 68 7.01 -2.93 22.92
C MET A 68 6.08 -4.14 22.96
N VAL A 69 6.13 -4.98 21.93
CA VAL A 69 5.37 -6.24 21.81
C VAL A 69 6.28 -7.41 21.48
N ASP A 70 5.86 -8.63 21.83
CA ASP A 70 6.62 -9.84 21.49
C ASP A 70 6.54 -10.17 20.01
N LYS A 71 5.36 -9.98 19.41
CA LYS A 71 5.14 -10.10 17.98
C LYS A 71 4.28 -8.96 17.46
N PHE A 72 4.51 -8.53 16.23
CA PHE A 72 3.69 -7.45 15.64
C PHE A 72 2.18 -7.75 15.58
N LYS A 73 1.79 -9.02 15.53
CA LYS A 73 0.37 -9.43 15.60
C LYS A 73 -0.32 -9.10 16.92
N ASP A 74 0.45 -8.76 17.96
CA ASP A 74 -0.06 -8.44 19.29
C ASP A 74 -0.56 -6.98 19.40
N ILE A 75 -0.39 -6.16 18.34
CA ILE A 75 -0.91 -4.78 18.29
C ILE A 75 -2.44 -4.70 18.52
N VAL A 76 -3.15 -5.76 18.15
CA VAL A 76 -4.60 -5.91 18.29
C VAL A 76 -5.01 -6.48 19.65
N ASN A 77 -4.09 -6.71 20.58
CA ASN A 77 -4.42 -7.15 21.93
C ASN A 77 -4.96 -5.97 22.77
N ASP A 78 -5.88 -6.26 23.68
CA ASP A 78 -6.61 -5.26 24.45
C ASP A 78 -5.68 -4.33 25.26
N ASP A 79 -4.59 -4.85 25.81
CA ASP A 79 -3.61 -4.08 26.58
C ASP A 79 -2.81 -3.09 25.73
N VAL A 80 -2.54 -3.43 24.47
CA VAL A 80 -1.89 -2.52 23.51
C VAL A 80 -2.88 -1.46 23.04
N GLN A 81 -4.12 -1.86 22.74
CA GLN A 81 -5.17 -0.92 22.36
C GLN A 81 -5.51 0.07 23.49
N GLU A 82 -5.52 -0.38 24.75
CA GLU A 82 -5.72 0.48 25.92
C GLU A 82 -4.62 1.54 26.02
N LYS A 83 -3.34 1.14 25.93
CA LYS A 83 -2.22 2.09 25.89
C LYS A 83 -2.35 3.12 24.78
N LEU A 84 -2.74 2.69 23.57
CA LEU A 84 -2.97 3.60 22.44
C LEU A 84 -4.08 4.61 22.74
N ARG A 85 -5.20 4.15 23.33
CA ARG A 85 -6.31 5.04 23.71
C ARG A 85 -5.94 5.99 24.84
N ASP A 86 -5.19 5.55 25.84
CA ASP A 86 -4.72 6.39 26.94
C ASP A 86 -3.79 7.52 26.46
N MET A 87 -3.10 7.32 25.34
CA MET A 87 -2.27 8.33 24.67
C MET A 87 -3.04 9.18 23.65
N ASN A 88 -4.38 9.10 23.60
CA ASN A 88 -5.20 9.78 22.60
C ASN A 88 -4.76 9.48 21.14
N SER A 89 -4.35 8.23 20.87
CA SER A 89 -3.68 7.90 19.61
C SER A 89 -4.65 7.76 18.44
N ILE A 90 -4.33 8.40 17.32
CA ILE A 90 -4.87 8.06 16.00
C ILE A 90 -3.84 7.18 15.28
N VAL A 91 -4.26 5.97 14.90
CA VAL A 91 -3.39 4.99 14.24
C VAL A 91 -3.39 5.21 12.74
N ILE A 92 -2.18 5.26 12.14
CA ILE A 92 -2.00 5.34 10.69
C ILE A 92 -1.73 3.93 10.14
N PRO A 93 -2.65 3.35 9.34
CA PRO A 93 -2.46 2.03 8.78
C PRO A 93 -1.49 2.05 7.60
N HIS A 94 -0.75 0.96 7.42
CA HIS A 94 0.14 0.73 6.29
C HIS A 94 0.26 -0.79 6.00
N GLY A 95 0.96 -1.19 4.92
CA GLY A 95 0.98 -2.59 4.46
C GLY A 95 1.38 -3.62 5.53
N SER A 96 2.47 -3.36 6.28
CA SER A 96 2.86 -4.26 7.38
C SER A 96 1.86 -4.29 8.55
N PHE A 97 1.12 -3.22 8.82
CA PHE A 97 0.11 -3.20 9.88
C PHE A 97 -1.00 -4.20 9.57
N VAL A 98 -1.58 -4.12 8.37
CA VAL A 98 -2.65 -5.03 7.92
C VAL A 98 -2.14 -6.47 7.86
N ALA A 99 -0.94 -6.69 7.32
CA ALA A 99 -0.36 -8.03 7.20
C ALA A 99 -0.07 -8.69 8.56
N TYR A 100 0.47 -7.95 9.53
CA TYR A 100 0.83 -8.52 10.84
C TYR A 100 -0.33 -8.57 11.82
N ALA A 101 -1.16 -7.52 11.90
CA ALA A 101 -2.35 -7.51 12.75
C ALA A 101 -3.38 -8.55 12.29
N GLY A 102 -3.43 -8.80 10.98
CA GLY A 102 -4.44 -9.61 10.32
C GLY A 102 -5.66 -8.76 9.97
N LEU A 103 -6.03 -8.73 8.68
CA LEU A 103 -7.11 -7.90 8.16
C LEU A 103 -8.44 -8.09 8.93
N ASP A 104 -8.83 -9.34 9.18
CA ASP A 104 -10.06 -9.63 9.93
C ASP A 104 -10.03 -9.01 11.34
N ARG A 105 -8.88 -9.04 12.02
CA ARG A 105 -8.73 -8.44 13.36
C ARG A 105 -8.71 -6.92 13.33
N VAL A 106 -8.19 -6.31 12.26
CA VAL A 106 -8.27 -4.86 12.07
C VAL A 106 -9.72 -4.42 11.89
N GLU A 107 -10.50 -5.19 11.14
CA GLU A 107 -11.92 -4.91 10.87
C GLU A 107 -12.85 -5.21 12.06
N ASP A 108 -12.53 -6.23 12.86
CA ASP A 108 -13.43 -6.74 13.90
C ASP A 108 -13.00 -6.44 15.34
N ASP A 109 -11.70 -6.31 15.63
CA ASP A 109 -11.17 -6.29 17.00
C ASP A 109 -10.45 -4.97 17.38
N PHE A 110 -9.96 -4.20 16.41
CA PHE A 110 -9.08 -3.03 16.64
C PHE A 110 -9.85 -1.74 16.97
N ASN A 111 -10.28 -1.57 18.23
CA ASN A 111 -11.06 -0.43 18.73
C ASN A 111 -10.18 0.77 19.12
N VAL A 112 -9.43 1.29 18.15
CA VAL A 112 -8.64 2.52 18.24
C VAL A 112 -8.96 3.38 17.01
N PRO A 113 -9.12 4.71 17.12
CA PRO A 113 -9.30 5.59 15.97
C PRO A 113 -8.22 5.37 14.92
N MET A 114 -8.64 5.07 13.70
CA MET A 114 -7.72 4.81 12.59
C MET A 114 -7.95 5.83 11.48
N PHE A 115 -6.87 6.45 11.00
CA PHE A 115 -6.95 7.36 9.85
C PHE A 115 -7.24 6.58 8.57
N GLY A 116 -8.18 7.06 7.76
CA GLY A 116 -8.60 6.43 6.50
C GLY A 116 -9.95 5.73 6.62
N ASN A 117 -10.22 4.83 5.67
CA ASN A 117 -11.41 4.00 5.64
C ASN A 117 -11.02 2.55 5.98
N ARG A 118 -11.51 2.01 7.08
CA ARG A 118 -11.20 0.65 7.52
C ARG A 118 -11.69 -0.42 6.54
N ASP A 119 -12.91 -0.27 6.03
CA ASP A 119 -13.53 -1.28 5.15
C ASP A 119 -12.83 -1.38 3.80
N ILE A 120 -12.13 -0.33 3.33
CA ILE A 120 -11.44 -0.36 2.05
C ILE A 120 -10.18 -1.24 2.06
N LEU A 121 -9.65 -1.56 3.25
CA LEU A 121 -8.44 -2.39 3.37
C LEU A 121 -8.67 -3.81 2.83
N ARG A 122 -9.91 -4.32 2.89
CA ARG A 122 -10.27 -5.60 2.26
C ARG A 122 -10.32 -5.52 0.74
N TRP A 123 -10.68 -4.36 0.19
CA TRP A 123 -10.76 -4.16 -1.25
C TRP A 123 -9.38 -4.15 -1.92
N GLU A 124 -8.31 -3.76 -1.21
CA GLU A 124 -6.93 -3.97 -1.70
C GLU A 124 -6.42 -5.40 -1.51
N ALA A 125 -6.95 -6.15 -0.54
CA ALA A 125 -6.46 -7.49 -0.21
C ALA A 125 -7.08 -8.60 -1.07
N GLU A 126 -8.33 -8.41 -1.53
CA GLU A 126 -9.08 -9.37 -2.32
C GLU A 126 -9.11 -8.97 -3.80
N ARG A 127 -8.46 -9.77 -4.66
CA ARG A 127 -8.29 -9.47 -6.10
C ARG A 127 -9.60 -9.22 -6.85
N ASP A 128 -10.67 -9.93 -6.49
CA ASP A 128 -11.97 -9.75 -7.13
C ASP A 128 -12.60 -8.40 -6.80
N LEU A 129 -12.46 -7.94 -5.54
CA LEU A 129 -12.91 -6.62 -5.10
C LEU A 129 -12.04 -5.51 -5.72
N GLU A 130 -10.72 -5.67 -5.74
CA GLU A 130 -9.80 -4.76 -6.42
C GLU A 130 -10.19 -4.59 -7.90
N ARG A 131 -10.40 -5.70 -8.60
CA ARG A 131 -10.83 -5.69 -10.00
C ARG A 131 -12.19 -5.02 -10.18
N GLN A 132 -13.13 -5.22 -9.26
CA GLN A 132 -14.42 -4.54 -9.28
C GLN A 132 -14.23 -3.02 -9.13
N LEU A 133 -13.37 -2.58 -8.22
CA LEU A 133 -13.05 -1.17 -8.00
C LEU A 133 -12.45 -0.51 -9.25
N LEU A 134 -11.51 -1.18 -9.90
CA LEU A 134 -10.84 -0.69 -11.11
C LEU A 134 -11.80 -0.64 -12.31
N LYS A 135 -12.65 -1.64 -12.48
CA LYS A 135 -13.60 -1.71 -13.60
C LYS A 135 -14.78 -0.74 -13.49
N GLU A 136 -15.18 -0.36 -12.29
CA GLU A 136 -16.36 0.49 -12.05
C GLU A 136 -16.32 1.84 -12.79
N ASN A 137 -15.13 2.42 -13.00
CA ASN A 137 -14.94 3.65 -13.79
C ASN A 137 -13.92 3.47 -14.93
N ASP A 138 -13.87 2.28 -15.52
CA ASP A 138 -13.07 1.97 -16.72
C ASP A 138 -11.58 2.32 -16.57
N ILE A 139 -10.98 2.00 -15.42
CA ILE A 139 -9.52 2.09 -15.26
C ILE A 139 -8.88 0.94 -16.05
N ARG A 140 -7.90 1.28 -16.91
CA ARG A 140 -7.20 0.28 -17.74
C ARG A 140 -6.38 -0.66 -16.86
N ILE A 141 -6.67 -1.96 -16.97
CA ILE A 141 -5.97 -3.05 -16.29
C ILE A 141 -5.48 -4.09 -17.31
N PRO A 142 -4.47 -4.94 -16.99
CA PRO A 142 -4.07 -6.05 -17.83
C PRO A 142 -5.24 -6.97 -18.18
N TYR A 143 -5.23 -7.56 -19.38
CA TYR A 143 -6.20 -8.59 -19.73
C TYR A 143 -6.05 -9.81 -18.80
N LYS A 144 -7.14 -10.32 -18.24
CA LYS A 144 -7.14 -11.50 -17.35
C LYS A 144 -7.54 -12.73 -18.17
N TYR A 145 -6.78 -13.80 -18.00
CA TYR A 145 -7.12 -15.12 -18.52
C TYR A 145 -7.84 -15.90 -17.42
N GLU A 146 -8.96 -16.54 -17.77
CA GLU A 146 -9.69 -17.39 -16.83
C GLU A 146 -9.08 -18.81 -16.78
N ASN A 147 -8.45 -19.29 -17.86
CA ASN A 147 -7.80 -20.60 -17.92
C ASN A 147 -6.40 -20.53 -18.54
N PRO A 148 -5.44 -21.37 -18.08
CA PRO A 148 -4.13 -21.50 -18.72
C PRO A 148 -4.19 -21.91 -20.19
N SER A 149 -5.23 -22.66 -20.59
CA SER A 149 -5.44 -23.07 -21.99
C SER A 149 -5.68 -21.91 -22.95
N ASP A 150 -6.06 -20.75 -22.41
CA ASP A 150 -6.41 -19.56 -23.19
C ASP A 150 -5.19 -18.66 -23.45
N ILE A 151 -4.02 -19.01 -22.92
CA ILE A 151 -2.78 -18.23 -23.07
C ILE A 151 -2.40 -18.14 -24.56
N ASP A 152 -2.46 -16.93 -25.10
CA ASP A 152 -2.18 -16.60 -26.50
C ASP A 152 -0.97 -15.65 -26.68
N ARG A 153 -0.39 -15.18 -25.58
CA ARG A 153 0.75 -14.23 -25.54
C ARG A 153 1.52 -14.36 -24.21
N ALA A 154 2.54 -13.53 -24.02
CA ALA A 154 3.24 -13.43 -22.74
C ALA A 154 2.27 -13.01 -21.61
N VAL A 155 2.28 -13.78 -20.53
CA VAL A 155 1.46 -13.56 -19.33
C VAL A 155 2.34 -13.51 -18.09
N MET A 156 1.93 -12.71 -17.10
CA MET A 156 2.41 -12.79 -15.74
C MET A 156 1.49 -13.70 -14.93
N VAL A 157 2.05 -14.72 -14.28
CA VAL A 157 1.34 -15.61 -13.38
C VAL A 157 1.67 -15.24 -11.95
N LYS A 158 0.65 -14.92 -11.16
CA LYS A 158 0.76 -14.53 -9.77
C LYS A 158 0.02 -15.52 -8.88
N PHE A 159 0.58 -15.83 -7.73
CA PHE A 159 -0.09 -16.66 -6.72
C PHE A 159 -0.58 -15.81 -5.55
N PRO A 160 -1.68 -16.20 -4.88
CA PRO A 160 -2.12 -15.55 -3.66
C PRO A 160 -1.12 -15.78 -2.52
N GLY A 161 -1.01 -14.82 -1.62
CA GLY A 161 -0.22 -14.94 -0.39
C GLY A 161 0.88 -13.89 -0.25
N ALA A 162 1.20 -13.55 1.00
CA ALA A 162 2.15 -12.52 1.40
C ALA A 162 3.62 -12.91 1.17
N ARG A 163 3.95 -13.36 -0.04
CA ARG A 163 5.32 -13.73 -0.41
C ARG A 163 6.06 -12.61 -1.15
N GLY A 164 5.43 -11.44 -1.29
CA GLY A 164 5.99 -10.24 -1.91
C GLY A 164 6.64 -10.54 -3.25
N GLY A 165 5.88 -11.04 -4.24
CA GLY A 165 6.42 -11.33 -5.57
C GLY A 165 7.27 -12.61 -5.72
N ARG A 166 7.47 -13.39 -4.64
CA ARG A 166 8.09 -14.72 -4.75
C ARG A 166 7.11 -15.75 -5.29
N GLY A 167 7.54 -16.47 -6.33
CA GLY A 167 6.74 -17.49 -7.02
C GLY A 167 6.06 -16.98 -8.29
N TYR A 168 6.20 -15.69 -8.62
CA TYR A 168 5.66 -15.16 -9.86
C TYR A 168 6.54 -15.60 -11.03
N PHE A 169 5.91 -15.84 -12.19
CA PHE A 169 6.65 -16.19 -13.39
C PHE A 169 5.95 -15.71 -14.65
N VAL A 170 6.74 -15.54 -15.70
CA VAL A 170 6.24 -15.25 -17.04
C VAL A 170 6.03 -16.57 -17.78
N ALA A 171 4.96 -16.70 -18.56
CA ALA A 171 4.77 -17.79 -19.53
C ALA A 171 4.24 -17.22 -20.85
N SER A 172 4.47 -17.90 -21.96
CA SER A 172 4.05 -17.46 -23.30
C SER A 172 3.18 -18.48 -24.02
N SER A 173 2.95 -19.66 -23.42
CA SER A 173 2.05 -20.69 -23.93
C SER A 173 1.50 -21.56 -22.77
N PRO A 174 0.41 -22.31 -23.00
CA PRO A 174 -0.10 -23.28 -22.02
C PRO A 174 0.95 -24.33 -21.60
N GLU A 175 1.78 -24.80 -22.53
CA GLU A 175 2.83 -25.80 -22.24
C GLU A 175 3.94 -25.22 -21.35
N GLU A 176 4.32 -23.97 -21.58
CA GLU A 176 5.32 -23.29 -20.75
C GLU A 176 4.77 -23.06 -19.33
N PHE A 177 3.49 -22.69 -19.22
CA PHE A 177 2.79 -22.57 -17.94
C PHE A 177 2.86 -23.89 -17.16
N ASP A 178 2.43 -24.99 -17.77
CA ASP A 178 2.40 -26.31 -17.12
C ASP A 178 3.81 -26.77 -16.71
N SER A 179 4.80 -26.57 -17.58
CA SER A 179 6.20 -26.90 -17.28
C SER A 179 6.73 -26.14 -16.05
N LYS A 180 6.46 -24.83 -15.97
CA LYS A 180 6.88 -23.98 -14.84
C LYS A 180 6.17 -24.34 -13.55
N ILE A 181 4.87 -24.66 -13.60
CA ILE A 181 4.12 -25.16 -12.44
C ILE A 181 4.76 -26.44 -11.90
N GLN A 182 5.06 -27.41 -12.76
CA GLN A 182 5.69 -28.67 -12.33
C GLN A 182 7.08 -28.44 -11.73
N SER A 183 7.89 -27.56 -12.32
CA SER A 183 9.19 -27.18 -11.77
C SER A 183 9.06 -26.55 -10.37
N MET A 184 8.09 -25.66 -10.17
CA MET A 184 7.83 -25.03 -8.87
C MET A 184 7.31 -26.02 -7.82
N LYS A 185 6.42 -26.95 -8.20
CA LYS A 185 5.97 -28.04 -7.32
C LYS A 185 7.12 -28.94 -6.89
N ASN A 186 8.00 -29.32 -7.81
CA ASN A 186 9.18 -30.14 -7.51
C ASN A 186 10.16 -29.44 -6.55
N ARG A 187 10.17 -28.10 -6.54
CA ARG A 187 10.96 -27.26 -5.62
C ARG A 187 10.24 -26.98 -4.29
N ASN A 188 9.03 -27.52 -4.08
CA ASN A 188 8.13 -27.22 -2.96
C ASN A 188 7.87 -25.70 -2.81
N TRP A 189 7.75 -25.00 -3.94
CA TRP A 189 7.42 -23.58 -3.94
C TRP A 189 5.92 -23.37 -3.95
N ILE A 190 5.14 -24.23 -4.60
CA ILE A 190 3.68 -24.10 -4.68
C ILE A 190 3.03 -25.48 -4.53
N GLU A 191 1.80 -25.50 -4.04
CA GLU A 191 0.95 -26.70 -3.93
C GLU A 191 -0.21 -26.63 -4.94
N ASP A 192 -0.96 -27.73 -5.11
CA ASP A 192 -2.13 -27.77 -6.01
C ASP A 192 -3.18 -26.69 -5.69
N GLU A 193 -3.35 -26.38 -4.40
CA GLU A 193 -4.26 -25.32 -3.95
C GLU A 193 -3.84 -23.92 -4.40
N ASP A 194 -2.54 -23.68 -4.54
CA ASP A 194 -2.00 -22.40 -5.04
C ASP A 194 -2.28 -22.29 -6.55
N VAL A 195 -2.09 -23.38 -7.29
CA VAL A 195 -2.32 -23.42 -8.75
C VAL A 195 -3.78 -23.11 -9.09
N ALA A 196 -4.73 -23.67 -8.33
CA ALA A 196 -6.15 -23.40 -8.52
C ALA A 196 -6.53 -21.93 -8.30
N LYS A 197 -5.69 -21.18 -7.58
CA LYS A 197 -5.87 -19.74 -7.29
C LYS A 197 -4.90 -18.86 -8.08
N ALA A 198 -4.21 -19.42 -9.07
CA ALA A 198 -3.28 -18.67 -9.91
C ALA A 198 -4.03 -17.57 -10.66
N HIS A 199 -3.52 -16.36 -10.57
CA HIS A 199 -4.01 -15.22 -11.32
C HIS A 199 -3.13 -15.04 -12.55
N ILE A 200 -3.73 -15.16 -13.73
CA ILE A 200 -3.04 -15.10 -15.02
C ILE A 200 -3.48 -13.82 -15.72
N GLU A 201 -2.52 -12.96 -16.01
CA GLU A 201 -2.78 -11.68 -16.67
C GLU A 201 -1.77 -11.42 -17.79
N GLU A 202 -2.17 -10.62 -18.76
CA GLU A 202 -1.30 -10.10 -19.81
C GLU A 202 -0.01 -9.51 -19.21
N TYR A 203 1.14 -9.96 -19.73
CA TYR A 203 2.41 -9.34 -19.40
C TYR A 203 2.52 -8.00 -20.14
N VAL A 204 2.31 -6.91 -19.39
CA VAL A 204 2.45 -5.57 -19.94
C VAL A 204 3.93 -5.22 -20.06
N SER A 205 4.44 -5.09 -21.28
CA SER A 205 5.79 -4.62 -21.53
C SER A 205 5.82 -3.09 -21.43
N GLY A 206 6.30 -2.57 -20.29
CA GLY A 206 6.31 -1.14 -20.03
C GLY A 206 7.21 -0.74 -18.87
N CYS A 207 7.39 0.56 -18.69
CA CYS A 207 8.14 1.10 -17.55
C CYS A 207 7.26 1.15 -16.30
N ASN A 208 7.80 0.74 -15.14
CA ASN A 208 7.08 0.73 -13.87
C ASN A 208 6.99 2.12 -13.24
N TYR A 209 5.77 2.55 -12.92
CA TYR A 209 5.49 3.76 -12.16
C TYR A 209 4.45 3.46 -11.08
N CYS A 210 4.86 3.55 -9.83
CA CYS A 210 4.01 3.50 -8.66
C CYS A 210 3.63 4.94 -8.30
N ILE A 211 2.38 5.31 -8.60
CA ILE A 211 1.91 6.69 -8.49
C ILE A 211 1.21 6.86 -7.14
N HIS A 212 1.74 7.76 -6.30
CA HIS A 212 1.26 8.00 -4.95
C HIS A 212 0.36 9.22 -4.93
N TYR A 213 -0.89 8.99 -4.54
CA TYR A 213 -1.90 10.01 -4.41
C TYR A 213 -2.25 10.24 -2.95
N PHE A 214 -2.85 11.39 -2.68
CA PHE A 214 -3.58 11.66 -1.44
C PHE A 214 -4.95 12.20 -1.81
N TYR A 215 -6.02 11.56 -1.34
CA TYR A 215 -7.36 12.13 -1.44
C TYR A 215 -7.72 12.83 -0.13
N SER A 216 -7.87 14.15 -0.18
CA SER A 216 -8.34 14.93 0.96
C SER A 216 -9.86 14.89 1.03
N ALA A 217 -10.41 14.17 2.01
CA ALA A 217 -11.84 14.15 2.26
C ALA A 217 -12.37 15.51 2.79
N LEU A 218 -11.47 16.34 3.34
CA LEU A 218 -11.79 17.70 3.78
C LEU A 218 -12.02 18.64 2.58
N ASN A 219 -11.16 18.52 1.55
CA ASN A 219 -11.18 19.40 0.38
C ASN A 219 -11.88 18.78 -0.85
N ASN A 220 -12.20 17.48 -0.80
CA ASN A 220 -12.72 16.72 -1.93
C ASN A 220 -11.79 16.84 -3.17
N GLU A 221 -10.49 16.60 -2.96
CA GLU A 221 -9.44 16.78 -3.97
C GLU A 221 -8.48 15.58 -3.98
N VAL A 222 -8.12 15.11 -5.18
CA VAL A 222 -7.03 14.17 -5.40
C VAL A 222 -5.73 14.92 -5.67
N GLU A 223 -4.70 14.61 -4.90
CA GLU A 223 -3.37 15.21 -4.99
C GLU A 223 -2.35 14.20 -5.48
N LEU A 224 -1.46 14.58 -6.41
CA LEU A 224 -0.29 13.79 -6.75
C LEU A 224 0.87 14.12 -5.79
N MET A 225 1.27 13.14 -4.97
CA MET A 225 2.27 13.35 -3.93
C MET A 225 3.67 12.92 -4.34
N GLY A 226 3.81 11.93 -5.22
CA GLY A 226 5.11 11.40 -5.61
C GLY A 226 4.97 10.20 -6.54
N ILE A 227 6.05 9.80 -7.19
CA ILE A 227 6.09 8.61 -8.05
C ILE A 227 7.41 7.89 -7.79
N ASP A 228 7.35 6.57 -7.63
CA ASP A 228 8.54 5.72 -7.58
C ASP A 228 8.49 4.61 -8.64
N SER A 229 9.60 3.90 -8.77
CA SER A 229 9.68 2.64 -9.51
C SER A 229 10.25 1.58 -8.56
N ARG A 230 9.64 0.38 -8.54
CA ARG A 230 10.06 -0.72 -7.66
C ARG A 230 11.50 -1.15 -7.93
N TYR A 231 12.19 -1.61 -6.90
CA TYR A 231 13.48 -2.30 -7.01
C TYR A 231 13.39 -3.69 -6.38
N GLU A 232 13.48 -4.72 -7.22
CA GLU A 232 13.02 -6.06 -6.94
C GLU A 232 14.12 -7.12 -7.14
N SER A 233 14.19 -8.05 -6.20
CA SER A 233 15.16 -9.15 -6.21
C SER A 233 14.45 -10.50 -6.40
N SER A 234 14.95 -11.38 -7.26
CA SER A 234 16.20 -11.34 -8.01
C SER A 234 16.10 -10.66 -9.39
N ILE A 235 14.91 -10.26 -9.85
CA ILE A 235 14.70 -9.82 -11.25
C ILE A 235 15.66 -8.69 -11.67
N ASP A 236 15.80 -7.61 -10.89
CA ASP A 236 16.69 -6.50 -11.23
C ASP A 236 18.19 -6.83 -11.11
N GLY A 237 18.51 -7.96 -10.47
CA GLY A 237 19.85 -8.54 -10.46
C GLY A 237 20.11 -9.42 -11.68
N ILE A 238 19.16 -10.30 -12.03
CA ILE A 238 19.29 -11.24 -13.15
C ILE A 238 19.40 -10.50 -14.47
N VAL A 239 18.61 -9.45 -14.68
CA VAL A 239 18.64 -8.66 -15.93
C VAL A 239 19.95 -7.88 -16.13
N ARG A 240 20.82 -7.80 -15.12
CA ARG A 240 22.17 -7.23 -15.23
C ARG A 240 23.21 -8.22 -15.71
N MET A 241 22.91 -9.52 -15.70
CA MET A 241 23.77 -10.57 -16.23
C MET A 241 23.67 -10.58 -17.76
N PRO A 242 24.77 -10.72 -18.53
CA PRO A 242 24.70 -10.86 -19.98
C PRO A 242 23.82 -12.05 -20.38
N ALA A 243 23.08 -11.90 -21.49
CA ALA A 243 22.11 -12.91 -21.93
C ALA A 243 22.74 -14.31 -22.13
N LYS A 244 24.00 -14.40 -22.57
CA LYS A 244 24.70 -15.68 -22.72
C LYS A 244 24.85 -16.40 -21.38
N ASP A 245 25.25 -15.69 -20.34
CA ASP A 245 25.45 -16.26 -19.01
C ASP A 245 24.11 -16.61 -18.34
N GLN A 246 23.05 -15.82 -18.60
CA GLN A 246 21.70 -16.12 -18.11
C GLN A 246 21.19 -17.48 -18.62
N LEU A 247 21.54 -17.86 -19.86
CA LEU A 247 21.15 -19.15 -20.44
C LEU A 247 21.90 -20.34 -19.84
N GLU A 248 23.03 -20.11 -19.16
CA GLU A 248 23.89 -21.14 -18.58
C GLU A 248 23.62 -21.38 -17.08
N VAL A 249 22.81 -20.54 -16.44
CA VAL A 249 22.49 -20.62 -15.00
C VAL A 249 21.05 -21.04 -14.75
N ASP A 250 20.83 -21.93 -13.77
CA ASP A 250 19.48 -22.27 -13.29
C ASP A 250 19.02 -21.24 -12.25
N LEU A 251 18.76 -20.01 -12.70
CA LEU A 251 18.15 -18.96 -11.90
C LEU A 251 16.73 -18.69 -12.37
N SER A 252 15.80 -18.61 -11.43
CA SER A 252 14.43 -18.17 -11.70
C SER A 252 14.24 -16.75 -11.15
N PRO A 253 13.58 -15.85 -11.90
CA PRO A 253 13.30 -14.52 -11.41
C PRO A 253 12.36 -14.58 -10.20
N SER A 254 12.54 -13.61 -9.33
CA SER A 254 11.64 -13.33 -8.21
C SER A 254 11.43 -11.82 -8.17
N TYR A 255 10.26 -11.39 -7.69
CA TYR A 255 9.85 -9.99 -7.66
C TYR A 255 9.78 -9.47 -6.21
N VAL A 256 10.73 -9.89 -5.35
CA VAL A 256 10.77 -9.44 -3.94
C VAL A 256 11.20 -8.00 -3.88
N ILE A 257 10.31 -7.14 -3.41
CA ILE A 257 10.59 -5.71 -3.20
C ILE A 257 11.72 -5.56 -2.19
N THR A 258 12.83 -4.94 -2.61
CA THR A 258 13.99 -4.64 -1.77
C THR A 258 14.23 -3.14 -1.58
N GLY A 259 13.62 -2.32 -2.44
CA GLY A 259 13.72 -0.87 -2.40
C GLY A 259 12.84 -0.25 -3.47
N ASN A 260 13.04 1.06 -3.67
CA ASN A 260 12.28 1.87 -4.61
C ASN A 260 13.21 2.99 -5.13
N HIS A 261 13.03 3.41 -6.38
CA HIS A 261 13.74 4.54 -6.97
C HIS A 261 12.78 5.73 -7.16
N PRO A 262 13.16 6.96 -6.81
CA PRO A 262 12.35 8.12 -7.16
C PRO A 262 12.37 8.32 -8.68
N VAL A 263 11.21 8.58 -9.27
CA VAL A 263 11.07 8.84 -10.71
C VAL A 263 10.06 9.95 -10.96
N VAL A 264 10.19 10.63 -12.09
CA VAL A 264 9.17 11.55 -12.59
C VAL A 264 8.65 11.03 -13.93
N MET A 265 7.34 11.12 -14.13
CA MET A 265 6.71 10.80 -15.40
C MET A 265 6.91 11.95 -16.40
N ARG A 266 6.87 11.62 -17.69
CA ARG A 266 6.72 12.60 -18.76
C ARG A 266 5.49 13.47 -18.48
N GLU A 267 5.65 14.79 -18.45
CA GLU A 267 4.60 15.73 -18.01
C GLU A 267 3.28 15.58 -18.78
N SER A 268 3.33 15.27 -20.08
CA SER A 268 2.12 15.05 -20.89
C SER A 268 1.29 13.82 -20.48
N LEU A 269 1.79 12.96 -19.60
CA LEU A 269 1.04 11.84 -19.01
C LEU A 269 0.26 12.25 -17.77
N LEU A 270 0.57 13.40 -17.14
CA LEU A 270 -0.07 13.84 -15.91
C LEU A 270 -1.61 13.99 -16.01
N PRO A 271 -2.19 14.40 -17.15
CA PRO A 271 -3.66 14.37 -17.28
C PRO A 271 -4.25 12.97 -17.10
N GLN A 272 -3.60 11.92 -17.61
CA GLN A 272 -4.03 10.53 -17.39
C GLN A 272 -3.84 10.12 -15.93
N VAL A 273 -2.74 10.55 -15.30
CA VAL A 273 -2.46 10.32 -13.87
C VAL A 273 -3.59 10.87 -13.00
N PHE A 274 -3.99 12.13 -13.18
CA PHE A 274 -5.09 12.73 -12.43
C PHE A 274 -6.44 12.05 -12.72
N ASP A 275 -6.74 11.74 -13.99
CA ASP A 275 -7.97 11.03 -14.36
C ASP A 275 -8.08 9.65 -13.70
N ILE A 276 -6.98 8.89 -13.62
CA ILE A 276 -6.94 7.59 -12.95
C ILE A 276 -7.22 7.74 -11.45
N GLY A 277 -6.58 8.72 -10.78
CA GLY A 277 -6.82 9.00 -9.37
C GLY A 277 -8.28 9.38 -9.09
N ASP A 278 -8.83 10.29 -9.89
CA ASP A 278 -10.22 10.74 -9.79
C ASP A 278 -11.22 9.60 -10.01
N LYS A 279 -10.96 8.73 -10.99
CA LYS A 279 -11.79 7.54 -11.26
C LYS A 279 -11.80 6.57 -10.09
N LEU A 280 -10.63 6.30 -9.48
CA LEU A 280 -10.56 5.38 -8.34
C LEU A 280 -11.36 5.93 -7.14
N VAL A 281 -11.21 7.23 -6.83
CA VAL A 281 -11.97 7.87 -5.74
C VAL A 281 -13.47 7.77 -6.00
N LYS A 282 -13.93 8.01 -7.24
CA LYS A 282 -15.34 7.85 -7.62
C LYS A 282 -15.82 6.41 -7.47
N SER A 283 -15.03 5.43 -7.92
CA SER A 283 -15.36 4.01 -7.75
C SER A 283 -15.51 3.66 -6.27
N ALA A 284 -14.56 4.05 -5.43
CA ALA A 284 -14.56 3.76 -4.01
C ALA A 284 -15.75 4.41 -3.30
N ALA A 285 -16.05 5.67 -3.59
CA ALA A 285 -17.19 6.38 -2.99
C ALA A 285 -18.53 5.68 -3.26
N LYS A 286 -18.67 5.01 -4.42
CA LYS A 286 -19.86 4.25 -4.77
C LYS A 286 -19.89 2.86 -4.13
N LEU A 287 -18.76 2.17 -4.09
CA LEU A 287 -18.68 0.75 -3.76
C LEU A 287 -18.40 0.47 -2.27
N VAL A 288 -17.71 1.37 -1.58
CA VAL A 288 -17.25 1.20 -0.20
C VAL A 288 -17.22 2.54 0.54
N SER A 289 -18.38 2.94 1.05
CA SER A 289 -18.54 4.21 1.78
C SER A 289 -17.59 4.33 2.98
N PRO A 290 -17.01 5.52 3.27
CA PRO A 290 -17.19 6.79 2.55
C PRO A 290 -16.36 6.92 1.26
N GLY A 291 -15.59 5.91 0.90
CA GLY A 291 -14.71 5.88 -0.27
C GLY A 291 -13.24 5.89 0.14
N MET A 292 -12.39 6.37 -0.77
CA MET A 292 -10.99 6.66 -0.45
C MET A 292 -10.91 7.77 0.60
N ASN A 293 -9.89 7.73 1.45
CA ASN A 293 -9.61 8.78 2.41
C ASN A 293 -8.12 8.74 2.78
N GLY A 294 -7.39 9.79 2.38
CA GLY A 294 -5.95 9.87 2.57
C GLY A 294 -5.14 9.18 1.47
N PRO A 295 -4.00 8.54 1.81
CA PRO A 295 -3.03 8.07 0.84
C PRO A 295 -3.53 6.85 0.07
N PHE A 296 -3.20 6.77 -1.21
CA PHE A 296 -3.35 5.55 -2.00
C PHE A 296 -2.32 5.49 -3.13
N CYS A 297 -2.07 4.30 -3.66
CA CYS A 297 -1.10 4.09 -4.72
C CYS A 297 -1.75 3.32 -5.87
N MET A 298 -1.46 3.76 -7.09
CA MET A 298 -1.73 3.01 -8.31
C MET A 298 -0.41 2.46 -8.83
N GLN A 299 -0.26 1.13 -8.82
CA GLN A 299 0.94 0.48 -9.35
C GLN A 299 0.71 0.21 -10.84
N THR A 300 1.55 0.82 -11.67
CA THR A 300 1.29 0.89 -13.11
C THR A 300 2.50 0.49 -13.95
N LEU A 301 2.20 0.12 -15.19
CA LEU A 301 3.15 -0.03 -16.28
C LEU A 301 2.73 0.91 -17.42
N VAL A 302 3.70 1.60 -18.01
CA VAL A 302 3.46 2.49 -19.17
C VAL A 302 4.06 1.85 -20.41
N ASN A 303 3.21 1.53 -21.38
CA ASN A 303 3.61 0.94 -22.66
C ASN A 303 4.16 1.99 -23.65
N ASP A 304 4.58 1.55 -24.83
CA ASP A 304 5.11 2.39 -25.90
C ASP A 304 4.06 3.25 -26.62
N ASP A 305 2.77 2.96 -26.43
CA ASP A 305 1.63 3.79 -26.82
C ASP A 305 1.30 4.90 -25.81
N LEU A 306 2.08 5.03 -24.72
CA LEU A 306 1.88 6.01 -23.65
C LEU A 306 0.57 5.83 -22.86
N GLU A 307 0.08 4.60 -22.78
CA GLU A 307 -1.06 4.21 -21.95
C GLU A 307 -0.58 3.80 -20.55
N ILE A 308 -1.25 4.30 -19.52
CA ILE A 308 -1.00 3.89 -18.13
C ILE A 308 -1.91 2.71 -17.79
N ILE A 309 -1.31 1.55 -17.50
CA ILE A 309 -2.02 0.31 -17.21
C ILE A 309 -1.80 -0.06 -15.74
N VAL A 310 -2.89 -0.14 -14.97
CA VAL A 310 -2.88 -0.40 -13.53
C VAL A 310 -2.93 -1.90 -13.29
N PHE A 311 -1.94 -2.47 -12.60
CA PHE A 311 -1.90 -3.90 -12.31
C PHE A 311 -2.17 -4.24 -10.84
N GLU A 312 -2.12 -3.25 -9.95
CA GLU A 312 -2.37 -3.39 -8.51
C GLU A 312 -2.64 -2.03 -7.88
N ILE A 313 -3.37 -2.00 -6.76
CA ILE A 313 -3.59 -0.80 -5.94
C ILE A 313 -3.17 -1.02 -4.49
N SER A 314 -2.90 0.08 -3.78
CA SER A 314 -2.94 0.12 -2.32
C SER A 314 -3.88 1.24 -1.89
N ALA A 315 -4.86 0.95 -1.05
CA ALA A 315 -5.87 1.89 -0.57
C ALA A 315 -5.46 2.59 0.75
N ARG A 316 -4.15 2.75 0.91
CA ARG A 316 -3.40 3.29 2.05
C ARG A 316 -2.01 3.66 1.56
N THR A 317 -1.15 4.17 2.45
CA THR A 317 0.24 4.50 2.07
C THR A 317 1.00 3.27 1.58
N ASP A 318 1.72 3.42 0.46
CA ASP A 318 2.57 2.40 -0.13
C ASP A 318 4.05 2.59 0.25
N GLY A 319 4.83 1.51 0.25
CA GLY A 319 6.26 1.52 0.59
C GLY A 319 7.12 2.44 -0.28
N GLY A 320 6.69 2.76 -1.50
CA GLY A 320 7.34 3.68 -2.42
C GLY A 320 7.40 5.13 -1.95
N THR A 321 6.50 5.50 -1.02
CA THR A 321 6.48 6.83 -0.38
C THR A 321 7.75 7.15 0.41
N ASN A 322 8.52 6.11 0.79
CA ASN A 322 9.86 6.25 1.38
C ASN A 322 10.89 6.93 0.46
N THR A 323 10.65 7.00 -0.85
CA THR A 323 11.58 7.70 -1.78
C THR A 323 11.52 9.22 -1.66
N PHE A 324 10.48 9.76 -1.03
CA PHE A 324 10.26 11.20 -0.87
C PHE A 324 9.92 11.59 0.57
N MET A 325 10.61 10.99 1.56
CA MET A 325 10.46 11.35 2.98
C MET A 325 10.80 12.82 3.28
N ASN A 326 11.52 13.49 2.37
CA ASN A 326 11.86 14.91 2.40
C ASN A 326 11.14 15.72 1.30
N GLY A 327 10.02 15.24 0.78
CA GLY A 327 9.31 15.83 -0.35
C GLY A 327 9.70 15.24 -1.70
N SER A 328 8.80 15.38 -2.67
CA SER A 328 8.99 14.93 -4.06
C SER A 328 8.98 16.13 -5.01
N SER A 329 9.37 15.92 -6.26
CA SER A 329 9.21 16.92 -7.32
C SER A 329 7.77 17.42 -7.44
N TYR A 330 6.78 16.59 -7.15
CA TYR A 330 5.35 16.93 -7.26
C TYR A 330 4.82 17.61 -5.99
N SER A 331 5.13 17.06 -4.81
CA SER A 331 4.64 17.63 -3.55
C SER A 331 5.28 19.00 -3.29
N TYR A 332 6.52 19.23 -3.72
CA TYR A 332 7.14 20.55 -3.66
C TYR A 332 6.38 21.61 -4.48
N LEU A 333 5.84 21.26 -5.65
CA LEU A 333 5.08 22.20 -6.49
C LEU A 333 3.78 22.66 -5.82
N LYS A 334 3.08 21.75 -5.11
CA LYS A 334 1.83 22.07 -4.42
C LYS A 334 2.06 22.83 -3.11
N TYR A 335 3.09 22.44 -2.35
CA TYR A 335 3.27 22.92 -0.97
C TYR A 335 4.36 23.99 -0.81
N GLY A 336 5.30 24.10 -1.74
CA GLY A 336 6.45 25.01 -1.64
C GLY A 336 7.47 24.62 -0.54
N GLU A 337 7.30 23.46 0.07
CA GLU A 337 8.13 22.95 1.17
C GLU A 337 8.29 21.41 1.08
N PRO A 338 9.30 20.82 1.76
CA PRO A 338 9.41 19.38 1.94
C PRO A 338 8.13 18.75 2.49
N MET A 339 7.41 18.02 1.64
CA MET A 339 6.14 17.38 2.00
C MET A 339 6.17 15.89 1.68
N SER A 340 6.43 15.06 2.70
CA SER A 340 6.28 13.61 2.61
C SER A 340 4.82 13.18 2.68
N MET A 341 4.54 11.93 2.29
CA MET A 341 3.20 11.37 2.49
C MET A 341 2.80 11.36 3.98
N GLY A 342 3.76 11.09 4.87
CA GLY A 342 3.52 11.05 6.32
C GLY A 342 3.18 12.42 6.90
N ARG A 343 3.91 13.46 6.47
CA ARG A 343 3.60 14.85 6.84
C ARG A 343 2.24 15.28 6.30
N ARG A 344 1.89 14.88 5.07
CA ARG A 344 0.58 15.17 4.48
C ARG A 344 -0.58 14.53 5.25
N ILE A 345 -0.42 13.29 5.71
CA ILE A 345 -1.39 12.61 6.59
C ILE A 345 -1.56 13.39 7.89
N ALA A 346 -0.44 13.72 8.57
CA ALA A 346 -0.47 14.48 9.81
C ALA A 346 -1.14 15.86 9.64
N ARG A 347 -0.88 16.53 8.51
CA ARG A 347 -1.52 17.81 8.19
C ARG A 347 -3.03 17.67 7.98
N GLU A 348 -3.49 16.61 7.33
CA GLU A 348 -4.95 16.35 7.21
C GLU A 348 -5.59 16.18 8.58
N ILE A 349 -4.94 15.43 9.48
CA ILE A 349 -5.42 15.24 10.85
C ILE A 349 -5.47 16.57 11.59
N LYS A 350 -4.41 17.37 11.50
CA LYS A 350 -4.35 18.70 12.12
C LYS A 350 -5.47 19.61 11.64
N THR A 351 -5.65 19.72 10.33
CA THR A 351 -6.73 20.53 9.74
C THR A 351 -8.10 20.00 10.14
N ALA A 352 -8.31 18.69 10.20
CA ALA A 352 -9.58 18.12 10.64
C ALA A 352 -9.87 18.40 12.12
N LEU A 353 -8.86 18.42 12.99
CA LEU A 353 -9.01 18.80 14.40
C LEU A 353 -9.33 20.30 14.52
N ASP A 354 -8.59 21.15 13.82
CA ASP A 354 -8.77 22.61 13.83
C ASP A 354 -10.16 23.03 13.30
N GLU A 355 -10.70 22.26 12.35
CA GLU A 355 -12.02 22.50 11.75
C GLU A 355 -13.18 21.70 12.39
N ASP A 356 -12.91 20.89 13.42
CA ASP A 356 -13.86 19.97 14.07
C ASP A 356 -14.58 19.05 13.06
N LYS A 357 -13.80 18.42 12.17
CA LYS A 357 -14.23 17.51 11.08
C LYS A 357 -13.51 16.16 11.10
N ILE A 358 -12.97 15.77 12.25
CA ILE A 358 -12.18 14.53 12.42
C ILE A 358 -12.97 13.28 12.01
N GLU A 359 -14.30 13.29 12.22
CA GLU A 359 -15.22 12.22 11.88
C GLU A 359 -15.30 11.95 10.37
N LYS A 360 -14.81 12.86 9.52
CA LYS A 360 -14.69 12.61 8.09
C LYS A 360 -13.51 11.72 7.74
N ILE A 361 -12.47 11.72 8.58
CA ILE A 361 -11.18 11.13 8.24
C ILE A 361 -10.77 9.92 9.08
N ILE A 362 -11.50 9.61 10.14
CA ILE A 362 -11.26 8.41 10.97
C ILE A 362 -12.39 7.39 10.87
N THR A 363 -12.03 6.12 11.01
CA THR A 363 -12.93 4.96 11.09
C THR A 363 -12.42 3.89 12.04
#